data_AF-A0A2E6U6F8-F1
#
_entry.id   AF-A0A2E6U6F8-F1
#
_cell.length_a   1.000
_cell.length_b   1.000
_cell.length_c   1.000
_cell.angle_alpha   90.00
_cell.angle_beta   90.00
_cell.angle_gamma   90.00
#
_symmetry.space_group_name_H-M   'P 1'
#
loop_
_entity.id
_entity.type
_entity.pdbx_description
1 polymer ?
#
loop_
_entity_poly.entity_id
_entity_poly.type
_entity_poly.pdbx_seq_one_letter_code
_entity_poly.pdbx_strand_id
1 'polypeptide(L)' 'MLSDVLRLPVSTPLDEVVAVIDRRQPDAVVGVDDEGVFLGWFSPADLASARAKVKVLRSLDRARS' A
#
# COMPACT_ATOMS: atom_id res chain seq x y z
N MET A 1 3.82 -20.29 -5.15
CA MET A 1 3.24 -19.45 -4.08
C MET A 1 2.12 -18.64 -4.69
N LEU A 2 0.95 -18.61 -4.05
CA LEU A 2 -0.09 -17.63 -4.39
C LEU A 2 0.34 -16.31 -3.75
N SER A 3 0.47 -15.25 -4.55
CA SER A 3 0.76 -13.91 -4.05
C SER A 3 -0.45 -13.36 -3.29
N ASP A 4 -0.22 -12.77 -2.12
CA ASP A 4 -1.28 -12.11 -1.35
C ASP A 4 -1.57 -10.73 -1.95
N VAL A 5 -2.67 -10.63 -2.69
CA VAL A 5 -3.08 -9.39 -3.36
C VAL A 5 -4.24 -8.76 -2.63
N LEU A 6 -4.01 -7.58 -2.07
CA LEU A 6 -5.04 -6.76 -1.46
C LEU A 6 -5.81 -6.00 -2.54
N ARG A 7 -7.11 -6.27 -2.65
CA ARG A 7 -8.03 -5.53 -3.54
C ARG A 7 -8.82 -4.51 -2.74
N LEU A 8 -8.85 -3.25 -3.19
CA LEU A 8 -9.57 -2.16 -2.53
C LEU A 8 -10.21 -1.22 -3.57
N PRO A 9 -11.39 -0.65 -3.30
CA PRO A 9 -11.94 0.44 -4.09
C PRO A 9 -10.98 1.63 -4.13
N VAL A 10 -10.82 2.28 -5.29
CA VAL A 10 -9.98 3.49 -5.41
C VAL A 10 -10.54 4.68 -4.63
N SER A 11 -11.82 4.62 -4.26
CA SER A 11 -12.50 5.57 -3.38
C SER A 11 -12.14 5.40 -1.90
N THR A 12 -11.44 4.31 -1.52
CA THR A 12 -11.01 4.07 -0.13
C THR A 12 -10.05 5.17 0.33
N PRO A 13 -10.31 5.84 1.48
CA PRO A 13 -9.42 6.84 2.03
C PRO A 13 -7.99 6.31 2.23
N LEU A 14 -6.99 7.14 1.93
CA LEU A 14 -5.58 6.73 1.92
C LEU A 14 -5.09 6.26 3.29
N ASP A 15 -5.56 6.87 4.38
CA ASP A 15 -5.24 6.48 5.75
C ASP A 15 -5.78 5.07 6.09
N GLU A 16 -7.00 4.76 5.65
CA GLU A 16 -7.55 3.40 5.75
C GLU A 16 -6.75 2.40 4.91
N VAL A 17 -6.40 2.77 3.66
CA VAL A 17 -5.56 1.95 2.79
C VAL A 17 -4.23 1.62 3.48
N VAL A 18 -3.55 2.63 4.03
CA VAL A 18 -2.27 2.45 4.75
C VAL A 18 -2.46 1.55 5.97
N ALA A 19 -3.51 1.75 6.77
CA ALA A 19 -3.78 0.92 7.94
C ALA A 19 -3.98 -0.57 7.57
N VAL A 20 -4.70 -0.85 6.48
CA VAL A 20 -4.89 -2.23 5.99
C VAL A 20 -3.60 -2.82 5.45
N ILE A 21 -2.82 -2.05 4.68
CA ILE A 21 -1.50 -2.47 4.15
C ILE A 21 -0.53 -2.81 5.28
N ASP A 22 -0.50 -2.03 6.36
CA ASP A 22 0.37 -2.28 7.51
C ASP A 22 -0.08 -3.49 8.32
N ARG A 23 -1.39 -3.71 8.45
CA ARG A 23 -1.96 -4.85 9.17
C ARG A 23 -1.79 -6.17 8.42
N ARG A 24 -2.09 -6.19 7.12
CA ARG A 24 -2.09 -7.43 6.32
C ARG A 24 -0.73 -7.77 5.71
N GLN A 25 0.11 -6.76 5.49
CA GLN A 25 1.38 -6.91 4.78
C GLN A 25 1.24 -7.67 3.44
N PRO A 26 0.34 -7.22 2.53
CA PRO A 26 0.15 -7.89 1.26
C PRO A 26 1.40 -7.76 0.37
N ASP A 27 1.51 -8.64 -0.62
CA ASP A 27 2.55 -8.55 -1.65
C ASP A 27 2.23 -7.44 -2.65
N ALA A 28 0.97 -7.21 -2.99
CA ALA A 28 0.55 -6.20 -3.96
C ALA A 28 -0.82 -5.60 -3.62
N VAL A 29 -1.10 -4.43 -4.17
CA VAL A 29 -2.41 -3.78 -4.03
C VAL A 29 -3.04 -3.59 -5.40
N VAL A 30 -4.32 -3.89 -5.53
CA VAL A 30 -5.11 -3.67 -6.75
C VAL A 30 -6.23 -2.69 -6.42
N GLY A 31 -6.26 -1.59 -7.15
CA GLY A 31 -7.35 -0.63 -7.13
C GLY A 31 -8.47 -1.07 -8.06
N VAL A 32 -9.69 -1.09 -7.55
CA VAL A 32 -10.91 -1.37 -8.33
C VAL A 32 -11.91 -0.23 -8.24
N ASP A 33 -12.87 -0.17 -9.16
CA ASP A 33 -14.05 0.69 -8.99
C ASP A 33 -15.11 0.01 -8.09
N ASP A 34 -16.26 0.68 -7.94
CA ASP A 34 -17.38 0.21 -7.11
C ASP A 34 -18.05 -1.06 -7.67
N GLU A 35 -17.84 -1.38 -8.96
CA GLU A 35 -18.32 -2.60 -9.61
C GLU A 35 -17.26 -3.73 -9.55
N GLY A 36 -16.10 -3.46 -8.96
CA GLY A 36 -14.99 -4.41 -8.85
C GLY A 36 -14.12 -4.52 -10.10
N VAL A 37 -14.29 -3.63 -11.08
CA VAL A 37 -13.47 -3.56 -12.29
C VAL A 37 -12.09 -3.05 -11.94
N PHE A 38 -11.07 -3.69 -12.51
CA PHE A 38 -9.68 -3.28 -12.34
C PHE A 38 -9.44 -1.87 -12.88
N LEU A 39 -8.88 -1.00 -12.03
CA LEU A 39 -8.48 0.37 -12.42
C LEU A 39 -6.96 0.58 -12.38
N GLY A 40 -6.24 -0.16 -11.52
CA GLY A 40 -4.81 0.01 -11.39
C GLY A 40 -4.19 -0.93 -10.37
N TRP A 41 -2.86 -0.96 -10.31
CA TRP A 41 -2.12 -1.80 -9.39
C TRP A 41 -0.90 -1.09 -8.82
N PHE A 42 -0.55 -1.48 -7.60
CA PHE A 42 0.68 -1.16 -6.91
C PHE A 42 1.44 -2.47 -6.73
N SER A 43 2.54 -2.63 -7.49
CA SER A 43 3.26 -3.88 -7.56
C SER A 43 3.99 -4.23 -6.26
N PRO A 44 4.45 -5.48 -6.10
CA PRO A 44 5.34 -5.82 -4.99
C PRO A 44 6.60 -4.97 -4.94
N ALA A 45 7.17 -4.64 -6.10
CA ALA A 45 8.33 -3.76 -6.18
C ALA A 45 7.99 -2.32 -5.78
N ASP A 46 6.81 -1.81 -6.15
CA ASP A 46 6.34 -0.48 -5.77
C ASP A 46 6.09 -0.41 -4.26
N LEU A 47 5.45 -1.44 -3.69
CA LEU A 47 5.14 -1.52 -2.26
C LEU A 47 6.41 -1.62 -1.41
N ALA A 48 7.36 -2.45 -1.83
CA ALA A 48 8.67 -2.53 -1.19
C ALA A 48 9.42 -1.19 -1.24
N SER A 49 9.42 -0.54 -2.41
CA SER A 49 10.07 0.77 -2.61
C SER A 49 9.42 1.87 -1.78
N ALA A 50 8.09 1.91 -1.71
CA ALA A 50 7.35 2.88 -0.90
C ALA A 50 7.64 2.69 0.60
N ARG A 51 7.62 1.45 1.10
CA ARG A 51 7.97 1.14 2.51
C ARG A 51 9.39 1.57 2.86
N ALA A 52 10.34 1.34 1.96
CA ALA A 52 11.72 1.81 2.16
C ALA A 52 11.80 3.34 2.27
N LYS A 53 11.11 4.08 1.39
CA LYS A 53 11.06 5.55 1.43
C LYS A 53 10.43 6.06 2.73
N VAL A 54 9.29 5.49 3.15
CA VAL A 54 8.63 5.89 4.41
C VAL A 54 9.53 5.65 5.62
N LYS A 55 10.27 4.53 5.66
CA LYS A 55 11.23 4.23 6.73
C LYS A 55 12.35 5.27 6.81
N VAL A 56 12.88 5.70 5.67
CA VAL A 56 13.89 6.77 5.61
C VAL A 56 13.32 8.07 6.14
N LEU A 57 12.14 8.49 5.67
CA LEU A 57 11.49 9.74 6.10
C LEU A 57 11.25 9.75 7.62
N ARG A 58 10.72 8.67 8.19
CA ARG A 58 10.52 8.55 9.66
C ARG A 58 11.82 8.56 10.46
N SER A 59 12.93 8.12 9.87
CA SER A 59 14.23 8.12 10.54
C SER A 59 14.84 9.52 10.55
N LEU A 60 14.68 10.28 9.45
CA LEU A 60 15.08 11.68 9.38
C LEU A 60 14.30 12.56 10.36
N ASP A 61 13.00 12.33 10.48
CA ASP A 61 12.13 13.10 11.38
C ASP A 61 12.52 12.92 12.86
N ARG A 62 12.81 11.68 13.26
CA ARG A 62 13.30 11.34 14.61
C ARG A 62 14.68 11.91 14.92
N ALA A 63 15.54 12.10 13.91
CA ALA A 63 16.87 12.68 14.11
C ALA A 63 16.85 14.21 14.29
N ARG A 64 15.72 14.86 13.99
CA ARG A 64 15.52 16.31 14.15
C ARG A 64 14.83 16.68 15.47
N SER A 65 14.26 15.71 16.17
CA SER A 65 13.64 15.86 17.51
C SER A 65 14.67 15.61 18.60
#